data_AF-A0A938J354-F1
#
_entry.id   AF-A0A938J354-F1
#
_cell.length_a   1.000
_cell.length_b   1.000
_cell.length_c   1.000
_cell.angle_alpha   90.00
_cell.angle_beta   90.00
_cell.angle_gamma   90.00
#
_symmetry.space_group_name_H-M   'P 1'
#
loop_
_entity.id
_entity.type
_entity.pdbx_description
1 polymer ?
#
loop_
_entity_poly.entity_id
_entity_poly.type
_entity_poly.pdbx_seq_one_letter_code
_entity_poly.pdbx_strand_id
1 'polypeptide(L)'
;MSPTSGTWTIGPMDSGDVRLRSGSHGLMNLDVRAPVRSGRLIIDAQTATLDLVIALDRISTGSFFTEQAARAMLAGYRVHDLVYSGTGPWQGSAFAISGQAQAGTMDVTMALAITPPVTAMTIELTGSASFGSVHIPFPGIGAVDDFMVDVDARLEVTAV
;
A
#
# COMPACT_ATOMS: atom_id res chain seq x y z
N MET A 1 -8.91 14.05 -20.46
CA MET A 1 -10.17 14.29 -19.73
C MET A 1 -9.81 14.87 -18.38
N SER A 2 -10.54 15.85 -17.87
CA SER A 2 -10.30 16.36 -16.51
C SER A 2 -10.91 15.41 -15.49
N PRO A 3 -10.25 15.17 -14.35
CA PRO A 3 -10.77 14.30 -13.31
C PRO A 3 -12.03 14.93 -12.67
N THR A 4 -13.02 14.10 -12.34
CA THR A 4 -14.21 14.56 -11.62
C THR A 4 -13.80 14.93 -10.19
N SER A 5 -14.16 16.13 -9.74
CA SER A 5 -13.97 16.53 -8.34
C SER A 5 -15.02 15.89 -7.45
N GLY A 6 -14.64 15.53 -6.23
CA GLY A 6 -15.51 14.83 -5.31
C GLY A 6 -14.77 14.26 -4.12
N THR A 7 -15.53 13.61 -3.25
CA THR A 7 -15.01 12.84 -2.11
C THR A 7 -15.51 11.43 -2.21
N TRP A 8 -14.62 10.47 -1.97
CA TRP A 8 -14.95 9.06 -1.92
C TRP A 8 -14.38 8.42 -0.67
N THR A 9 -15.11 7.44 -0.16
CA THR A 9 -14.67 6.54 0.90
C THR A 9 -14.23 5.22 0.29
N ILE A 10 -13.17 4.63 0.84
CA ILE A 10 -12.72 3.27 0.55
C ILE A 10 -13.13 2.43 1.76
N GLY A 11 -14.04 1.47 1.54
CA GLY A 11 -14.52 0.57 2.59
C GLY A 11 -13.49 -0.50 2.97
N PRO A 12 -13.80 -1.33 3.98
CA PRO A 12 -12.98 -2.50 4.28
C PRO A 12 -13.03 -3.48 3.09
N MET A 13 -11.87 -3.90 2.61
CA MET A 13 -11.75 -4.81 1.47
C MET A 13 -10.68 -5.86 1.74
N ASP A 14 -11.05 -7.13 1.57
CA ASP A 14 -10.11 -8.26 1.68
C ASP A 14 -9.18 -8.38 0.46
N SER A 15 -9.48 -7.67 -0.64
CA SER A 15 -8.84 -7.85 -1.96
C SER A 15 -8.13 -6.61 -2.51
N GLY A 16 -7.49 -5.81 -1.66
CA GLY A 16 -6.39 -4.98 -2.13
C GLY A 16 -5.22 -5.90 -2.47
N ASP A 17 -5.06 -6.29 -3.74
CA ASP A 17 -3.82 -6.95 -4.17
C ASP A 17 -2.69 -5.94 -3.95
N VAL A 18 -1.83 -6.15 -2.95
CA VAL A 18 -0.70 -5.24 -2.64
C VAL A 18 0.57 -6.08 -2.65
N ARG A 19 1.23 -6.16 -3.81
CA ARG A 19 2.34 -7.08 -4.05
C ARG A 19 3.68 -6.57 -3.52
N LEU A 20 4.05 -6.95 -2.29
CA LEU A 20 5.36 -6.63 -1.73
C LEU A 20 6.49 -7.43 -2.44
N ARG A 21 7.66 -6.82 -2.72
CA ARG A 21 8.80 -7.51 -3.38
C ARG A 21 10.14 -7.16 -2.76
N SER A 22 10.72 -8.06 -1.96
CA SER A 22 12.05 -7.84 -1.37
C SER A 22 13.20 -8.08 -2.37
N GLY A 23 14.27 -7.27 -2.37
CA GLY A 23 15.40 -7.55 -3.26
C GLY A 23 16.73 -6.83 -3.02
N SER A 24 17.77 -7.64 -2.83
CA SER A 24 19.12 -7.43 -3.43
C SER A 24 19.70 -8.71 -4.09
N HIS A 25 19.18 -9.91 -3.76
CA HIS A 25 19.69 -11.20 -4.30
C HIS A 25 18.63 -12.21 -4.77
N GLY A 26 17.41 -11.78 -5.13
CA GLY A 26 16.44 -12.65 -5.82
C GLY A 26 15.99 -13.91 -5.06
N LEU A 27 16.21 -13.99 -3.74
CA LEU A 27 15.97 -15.21 -2.96
C LEU A 27 14.50 -15.37 -2.51
N MET A 28 13.69 -14.31 -2.47
CA MET A 28 12.25 -14.40 -2.16
C MET A 28 11.41 -13.35 -2.89
N ASN A 29 10.60 -13.78 -3.86
CA ASN A 29 9.45 -13.02 -4.34
C ASN A 29 8.24 -13.46 -3.50
N LEU A 30 7.80 -12.62 -2.56
CA LEU A 30 6.70 -12.93 -1.67
C LEU A 30 5.48 -12.12 -2.08
N ASP A 31 4.57 -12.71 -2.86
CA ASP A 31 3.29 -12.08 -3.14
C ASP A 31 2.48 -11.99 -1.86
N VAL A 32 2.43 -10.79 -1.27
CA VAL A 32 1.60 -10.49 -0.10
C VAL A 32 0.29 -9.87 -0.56
N ARG A 33 -0.78 -10.10 0.20
CA ARG A 33 -2.07 -9.44 0.09
C ARG A 33 -2.39 -8.85 1.45
N ALA A 34 -2.70 -7.57 1.48
CA ALA A 34 -2.96 -6.86 2.72
C ALA A 34 -4.35 -6.21 2.62
N PRO A 35 -5.30 -6.58 3.50
CA PRO A 35 -6.63 -6.02 3.47
C PRO A 35 -6.62 -4.51 3.75
N VAL A 36 -7.45 -3.76 3.02
CA VAL A 36 -7.71 -2.35 3.35
C VAL A 36 -8.73 -2.31 4.48
N ARG A 37 -8.44 -1.55 5.54
CA ARG A 37 -9.36 -1.33 6.66
C ARG A 37 -10.29 -0.16 6.37
N SER A 38 -9.73 0.92 5.84
CA SER A 38 -10.47 2.14 5.48
C SER A 38 -9.60 3.04 4.62
N GLY A 39 -10.22 3.92 3.85
CA GLY A 39 -9.51 5.02 3.20
C GLY A 39 -10.44 6.13 2.74
N ARG A 40 -9.84 7.22 2.29
CA ARG A 40 -10.54 8.39 1.77
C ARG A 40 -9.75 8.98 0.62
N LEU A 41 -10.44 9.25 -0.47
CA LEU A 41 -9.91 9.96 -1.63
C LEU A 41 -10.69 11.27 -1.78
N ILE A 42 -9.98 12.38 -1.85
CA ILE A 42 -10.54 13.70 -2.15
C ILE A 42 -9.87 14.18 -3.42
N ILE A 43 -10.67 14.56 -4.42
CA ILE A 43 -10.18 15.18 -5.64
C ILE A 43 -10.75 16.59 -5.72
N ASP A 44 -9.86 17.58 -5.75
CA ASP A 44 -10.18 19.00 -5.99
C ASP A 44 -9.48 19.47 -7.26
N ALA A 45 -10.25 19.78 -8.30
CA ALA A 45 -9.83 20.29 -9.60
C ALA A 45 -8.61 19.58 -10.25
N GLN A 46 -7.39 19.86 -9.76
CA GLN A 46 -6.10 19.34 -10.24
C GLN A 46 -5.24 18.69 -9.16
N THR A 47 -5.76 18.49 -7.95
CA THR A 47 -5.05 17.88 -6.83
C THR A 47 -5.89 16.74 -6.25
N ALA A 48 -5.24 15.66 -5.86
CA ALA A 48 -5.85 14.60 -5.09
C ALA A 48 -5.15 14.43 -3.74
N THR A 49 -5.93 14.08 -2.73
CA THR A 49 -5.48 13.68 -1.39
C THR A 49 -5.97 12.27 -1.13
N LEU A 50 -5.06 11.37 -0.76
CA LEU A 50 -5.37 9.99 -0.40
C LEU A 50 -4.92 9.73 1.04
N ASP A 51 -5.87 9.26 1.85
CA ASP A 51 -5.62 8.65 3.15
C ASP A 51 -6.00 7.17 3.07
N LEU A 52 -5.12 6.25 3.49
CA LEU A 52 -5.38 4.80 3.45
C LEU A 52 -4.86 4.12 4.71
N VAL A 53 -5.63 3.17 5.23
CA VAL A 53 -5.25 2.31 6.35
C VAL A 53 -5.32 0.86 5.90
N ILE A 54 -4.20 0.17 5.97
CA ILE A 54 -4.05 -1.23 5.55
C ILE A 54 -3.75 -2.08 6.79
N ALA A 55 -4.47 -3.19 6.93
CA ALA A 55 -4.34 -4.13 8.03
C ALA A 55 -3.16 -5.08 7.79
N LEU A 56 -1.97 -4.70 8.27
CA LEU A 56 -0.77 -5.53 8.16
C LEU A 56 -0.87 -6.80 9.02
N ASP A 57 -1.61 -6.75 10.12
CA ASP A 57 -1.88 -7.92 10.95
C ASP A 57 -2.69 -9.02 10.24
N ARG A 58 -3.32 -8.71 9.09
CA ARG A 58 -4.13 -9.61 8.26
C ARG A 58 -3.49 -9.98 6.93
N ILE A 59 -2.18 -9.79 6.77
CA ILE A 59 -1.50 -10.16 5.53
C ILE A 59 -1.66 -11.65 5.21
N SER A 60 -1.82 -11.94 3.93
CA SER A 60 -1.72 -13.30 3.39
C SER A 60 -0.66 -13.37 2.32
N THR A 61 0.12 -14.45 2.30
CA THR A 61 1.25 -14.63 1.39
C THR A 61 1.04 -15.79 0.40
N GLY A 62 -0.17 -16.36 0.38
CA GLY A 62 -0.48 -17.57 -0.40
C GLY A 62 0.15 -18.86 0.13
N SER A 63 1.03 -18.81 1.15
CA SER A 63 1.62 -19.98 1.81
C SER A 63 1.59 -19.83 3.32
N PHE A 64 1.04 -20.82 4.03
CA PHE A 64 0.88 -20.81 5.47
C PHE A 64 2.20 -20.56 6.23
N PHE A 65 3.31 -21.16 5.78
CA PHE A 65 4.61 -21.00 6.44
C PHE A 65 5.17 -19.58 6.30
N THR A 66 5.05 -18.97 5.13
CA THR A 66 5.53 -17.59 4.92
C THR A 66 4.58 -16.58 5.54
N GLU A 67 3.29 -16.90 5.62
CA GLU A 67 2.28 -16.06 6.26
C GLU A 67 2.51 -15.97 7.76
N GLN A 68 2.73 -17.11 8.44
CA GLN A 68 3.04 -17.10 9.87
C GLN A 68 4.35 -16.38 10.17
N ALA A 69 5.36 -16.54 9.33
CA ALA A 69 6.63 -15.88 9.52
C ALA A 69 6.53 -14.35 9.31
N ALA A 70 5.79 -13.90 8.29
CA ALA A 70 5.54 -12.47 8.06
C ALA A 70 4.68 -11.84 9.18
N ARG A 71 3.64 -12.54 9.66
CA ARG A 71 2.85 -12.09 10.81
C ARG A 71 3.65 -12.06 12.10
N ALA A 72 4.50 -13.06 12.35
CA ALA A 72 5.37 -13.09 13.52
C ALA A 72 6.38 -11.94 13.52
N MET A 73 6.93 -11.59 12.34
CA MET A 73 7.76 -10.41 12.17
C MET A 73 6.99 -9.13 12.54
N LEU A 74 5.83 -8.90 11.92
CA LEU A 74 5.01 -7.70 12.20
C LEU A 74 4.60 -7.59 13.67
N ALA A 75 4.25 -8.71 14.29
CA ALA A 75 3.96 -8.78 15.72
C ALA A 75 5.18 -8.41 16.58
N GLY A 76 6.39 -8.83 16.18
CA GLY A 76 7.64 -8.45 16.83
C GLY A 76 7.89 -6.94 16.84
N TYR A 77 7.46 -6.24 15.79
CA TYR A 77 7.53 -4.78 15.68
C TYR A 77 6.29 -4.05 16.25
N ARG A 78 5.30 -4.80 16.77
CA ARG A 78 3.99 -4.28 17.20
C ARG A 78 3.29 -3.43 16.12
N VAL A 79 3.52 -3.80 14.87
CA VAL A 79 2.94 -3.14 13.71
C VAL A 79 1.65 -3.89 13.36
N HIS A 80 0.53 -3.19 13.49
CA HIS A 80 -0.79 -3.74 13.17
C HIS A 80 -1.37 -3.15 11.88
N ASP A 81 -1.19 -1.86 11.69
CA ASP A 81 -1.68 -1.13 10.52
C ASP A 81 -0.52 -0.39 9.82
N LEU A 82 -0.63 -0.28 8.50
CA LEU A 82 0.10 0.69 7.69
C LEU A 82 -0.84 1.86 7.41
N VAL A 83 -0.41 3.08 7.78
CA VAL A 83 -1.17 4.30 7.54
C VAL A 83 -0.45 5.10 6.46
N TYR A 84 -1.12 5.36 5.35
CA TYR A 84 -0.63 6.23 4.28
C TYR A 84 -1.42 7.53 4.25
N SER A 85 -0.72 8.65 4.07
CA SER A 85 -1.33 9.93 3.73
C SER A 85 -0.46 10.66 2.71
N GLY A 86 -1.06 11.10 1.62
CA GLY A 86 -0.35 11.76 0.53
C GLY A 86 -1.22 12.71 -0.26
N THR A 87 -0.56 13.64 -0.96
CA THR A 87 -1.21 14.56 -1.88
C THR A 87 -0.44 14.67 -3.18
N GLY A 88 -1.11 15.05 -4.27
CA GLY A 88 -0.38 15.32 -5.50
C GLY A 88 -1.22 15.76 -6.69
N PRO A 89 -0.55 16.29 -7.72
CA PRO A 89 -1.20 16.91 -8.86
C PRO A 89 -1.67 15.90 -9.91
N TRP A 90 -2.63 16.33 -10.73
CA TRP A 90 -3.05 15.66 -11.95
C TRP A 90 -1.95 15.71 -13.02
N GLN A 91 -1.64 14.55 -13.62
CA GLN A 91 -0.64 14.43 -14.69
C GLN A 91 -1.24 13.97 -16.02
N GLY A 92 -2.48 14.35 -16.31
CA GLY A 92 -3.13 14.11 -17.60
C GLY A 92 -3.95 12.81 -17.68
N SER A 93 -3.52 11.75 -16.98
CA SER A 93 -4.24 10.46 -16.91
C SER A 93 -4.40 9.90 -15.49
N ALA A 94 -3.52 10.29 -14.56
CA ALA A 94 -3.54 9.87 -13.16
C ALA A 94 -3.08 11.02 -12.25
N PHE A 95 -3.39 10.93 -10.96
CA PHE A 95 -2.79 11.77 -9.93
C PHE A 95 -1.48 11.16 -9.46
N ALA A 96 -0.41 11.93 -9.45
CA ALA A 96 0.88 11.51 -8.89
C ALA A 96 0.98 11.96 -7.44
N ILE A 97 0.50 11.11 -6.53
CA ILE A 97 0.42 11.39 -5.09
C ILE A 97 1.74 10.99 -4.44
N SER A 98 2.34 11.90 -3.69
CA SER A 98 3.48 11.60 -2.82
C SER A 98 3.07 11.81 -1.37
N GLY A 99 3.50 10.90 -0.50
CA GLY A 99 3.05 10.86 0.88
C GLY A 99 3.97 10.05 1.78
N GLN A 100 3.60 9.96 3.05
CA GLN A 100 4.28 9.12 4.03
C GLN A 100 3.44 7.86 4.30
N ALA A 101 4.13 6.73 4.40
CA ALA A 101 3.60 5.43 4.78
C ALA A 101 4.23 5.02 6.12
N GLN A 102 3.41 5.02 7.17
CA GLN A 102 3.86 4.73 8.53
C GLN A 102 3.37 3.35 8.99
N ALA A 103 4.30 2.54 9.49
CA ALA A 103 4.07 1.23 10.09
C ALA A 103 4.78 1.16 11.45
N GLY A 104 4.06 1.43 12.54
CA GLY A 104 4.64 1.54 13.88
C GLY A 104 5.68 2.66 13.96
N THR A 105 6.94 2.32 14.21
CA THR A 105 8.07 3.28 14.23
C THR A 105 8.75 3.46 12.87
N MET A 106 8.34 2.71 11.85
CA MET A 106 8.86 2.85 10.50
C MET A 106 8.06 3.91 9.75
N ASP A 107 8.76 4.81 9.08
CA ASP A 107 8.18 5.86 8.24
C ASP A 107 8.93 5.90 6.91
N VAL A 108 8.19 5.80 5.81
CA VAL A 108 8.75 5.73 4.45
C VAL A 108 7.95 6.61 3.51
N THR A 109 8.68 7.42 2.75
CA THR A 109 8.09 8.20 1.67
C THR A 109 7.72 7.31 0.50
N MET A 110 6.47 7.38 0.07
CA MET A 110 5.93 6.57 -1.01
C MET A 110 5.19 7.43 -2.04
N ALA A 111 5.46 7.16 -3.31
CA ALA A 111 4.76 7.74 -4.44
C ALA A 111 3.75 6.73 -5.02
N LEU A 112 2.52 7.17 -5.23
CA LEU A 112 1.42 6.41 -5.82
C LEU A 112 0.83 7.18 -7.01
N ALA A 113 0.57 6.48 -8.10
CA ALA A 113 -0.25 6.93 -9.20
C ALA A 113 -1.69 6.44 -8.99
N ILE A 114 -2.65 7.37 -8.99
CA ILE A 114 -4.07 7.08 -8.82
C ILE A 114 -4.84 7.39 -10.11
N THR A 115 -5.45 6.36 -10.69
CA THR A 115 -6.41 6.56 -11.78
C THR A 115 -7.77 6.94 -11.18
N PRO A 116 -8.36 8.10 -11.56
CA PRO A 116 -9.61 8.57 -11.00
C PRO A 116 -10.80 7.69 -11.42
N PRO A 117 -11.87 7.62 -10.62
CA PRO A 117 -13.04 6.83 -10.95
C PRO A 117 -13.78 7.44 -12.15
N VAL A 118 -13.79 6.73 -13.29
CA VAL A 118 -14.38 7.22 -14.54
C VAL A 118 -15.84 6.80 -14.73
N THR A 119 -16.27 5.66 -14.20
CA THR A 119 -17.65 5.11 -14.39
C THR A 119 -17.98 4.00 -13.39
N ALA A 120 -17.09 3.03 -13.24
CA ALA A 120 -17.12 2.09 -12.12
C ALA A 120 -16.55 2.82 -10.90
N MET A 121 -17.18 2.65 -9.73
CA MET A 121 -16.66 3.20 -8.48
C MET A 121 -15.42 2.42 -8.03
N THR A 122 -14.40 2.31 -8.88
CA THR A 122 -13.13 1.67 -8.61
C THR A 122 -11.99 2.61 -8.96
N ILE A 123 -10.95 2.63 -8.14
CA ILE A 123 -9.69 3.31 -8.41
C ILE A 123 -8.58 2.28 -8.58
N GLU A 124 -7.59 2.62 -9.39
CA GLU A 124 -6.37 1.84 -9.55
C GLU A 124 -5.22 2.61 -8.89
N LEU A 125 -4.45 1.90 -8.10
CA LEU A 125 -3.31 2.40 -7.33
C LEU A 125 -2.08 1.64 -7.79
N THR A 126 -1.11 2.37 -8.33
CA THR A 126 0.18 1.80 -8.69
C THR A 126 1.30 2.61 -8.05
N GLY A 127 2.31 1.96 -7.50
CA GLY A 127 3.44 2.66 -6.92
C GLY A 127 4.50 1.71 -6.40
N SER A 128 5.60 2.29 -5.93
CA SER A 128 6.68 1.51 -5.32
C SER A 128 7.30 2.30 -4.18
N ALA A 129 7.61 1.64 -3.08
CA ALA A 129 8.37 2.18 -1.97
C ALA A 129 9.60 1.33 -1.73
N SER A 130 10.74 1.98 -1.49
CA SER A 130 11.93 1.29 -1.00
C SER A 130 12.06 1.55 0.50
N PHE A 131 11.93 0.50 1.28
CA PHE A 131 12.35 0.48 2.65
C PHE A 131 13.83 0.10 2.61
N GLY A 132 14.70 0.83 3.33
CA GLY A 132 16.12 0.50 3.41
C GLY A 132 16.36 -0.87 4.07
N SER A 133 17.49 -1.07 4.75
CA SER A 133 17.72 -2.30 5.49
C SER A 133 16.63 -2.55 6.54
N VAL A 134 15.76 -3.52 6.28
CA VAL A 134 14.74 -3.98 7.22
C VAL A 134 15.27 -5.29 7.81
N HIS A 135 15.63 -5.26 9.09
CA HIS A 135 16.06 -6.47 9.76
C HIS A 135 14.85 -7.40 9.94
N ILE A 136 14.66 -8.36 9.03
CA ILE A 136 13.63 -9.39 9.20
C ILE A 136 14.27 -10.58 9.91
N PRO A 137 13.93 -10.87 11.18
CA PRO A 137 14.44 -12.05 11.85
C PRO A 137 13.67 -13.28 11.36
N PHE A 138 13.94 -13.73 10.14
CA PHE A 138 13.55 -15.07 9.71
C PHE A 138 14.55 -16.06 10.29
N PRO A 139 14.11 -17.11 11.02
CA PRO A 139 15.03 -18.13 11.52
C PRO A 139 15.84 -18.75 10.37
N GLY A 140 17.16 -18.57 10.37
CA GLY A 140 18.07 -19.10 9.36
C GLY A 140 18.29 -18.24 8.11
N ILE A 141 17.65 -17.07 8.01
CA ILE A 141 17.90 -16.08 6.95
C ILE A 141 18.36 -14.80 7.67
N GLY A 142 19.52 -14.26 7.29
CA GLY A 142 20.08 -13.07 7.92
C GLY A 142 19.24 -11.81 7.71
N ALA A 143 19.80 -10.64 8.02
CA ALA A 143 19.16 -9.37 7.72
C ALA A 143 18.78 -9.27 6.22
N VAL A 144 17.61 -8.70 5.92
CA VAL A 144 17.19 -8.42 4.56
C VAL A 144 17.54 -6.96 4.26
N ASP A 145 18.60 -6.77 3.49
CA ASP A 145 18.97 -5.46 2.98
C ASP A 145 18.10 -5.11 1.76
N ASP A 146 17.64 -3.86 1.69
CA ASP A 146 16.86 -3.28 0.60
C ASP A 146 15.49 -3.97 0.35
N PHE A 147 14.54 -3.72 1.24
CA PHE A 147 13.18 -4.22 1.11
C PHE A 147 12.34 -3.29 0.22
N MET A 148 12.05 -3.71 -1.02
CA MET A 148 11.16 -2.98 -1.91
C MET A 148 9.70 -3.45 -1.75
N VAL A 149 8.78 -2.55 -2.02
CA VAL A 149 7.34 -2.79 -2.01
C VAL A 149 6.79 -2.24 -3.30
N ASP A 150 6.19 -3.11 -4.11
CA ASP A 150 5.37 -2.67 -5.23
C ASP A 150 3.90 -2.65 -4.76
N VAL A 151 3.15 -1.66 -5.22
CA VAL A 151 1.71 -1.54 -4.98
C VAL A 151 1.04 -1.59 -6.35
N ASP A 152 0.11 -2.53 -6.49
CA ASP A 152 -0.70 -2.70 -7.70
C ASP A 152 -2.09 -3.16 -7.26
N ALA A 153 -2.91 -2.19 -6.83
CA ALA A 153 -4.19 -2.45 -6.18
C ALA A 153 -5.35 -1.84 -6.97
N ARG A 154 -6.46 -2.57 -6.98
CA ARG A 154 -7.76 -2.06 -7.44
C ARG A 154 -8.71 -1.99 -6.26
N LEU A 155 -9.17 -0.80 -5.91
CA LEU A 155 -10.04 -0.58 -4.76
C LEU A 155 -11.41 -0.08 -5.20
N GLU A 156 -12.46 -0.62 -4.59
CA GLU A 156 -13.81 -0.07 -4.70
C GLU A 156 -13.92 1.17 -3.80
N VAL A 157 -14.61 2.18 -4.33
CA VAL A 157 -14.84 3.46 -3.68
C VAL A 157 -16.33 3.74 -3.64
N THR A 158 -16.78 4.59 -2.72
CA THR A 158 -18.17 5.05 -2.66
C THR A 158 -18.18 6.56 -2.52
N ALA A 159 -18.88 7.25 -3.42
CA ALA A 159 -19.02 8.70 -3.37
C ALA A 159 -19.77 9.11 -2.09
N VAL A 160 -19.33 10.21 -1.48
CA VAL A 160 -19.94 10.81 -0.28
C VAL A 160 -20.88 11.93 -0.67
#